data_AF-A0A3B8NUE8-F1
#
_entry.id   AF-A0A3B8NUE8-F1
#
_cell.length_a   1.000
_cell.length_b   1.000
_cell.length_c   1.000
_cell.angle_alpha   90.00
_cell.angle_beta   90.00
_cell.angle_gamma   90.00
#
_symmetry.space_group_name_H-M   'P 1'
#
loop_
_entity.id
_entity.type
_entity.pdbx_description
1 polymer ?
#
loop_
_entity_poly.entity_id
_entity_poly.type
_entity_poly.pdbx_seq_one_letter_code
_entity_poly.pdbx_strand_id
1 'polypeptide(L)'
;MSFDPINRRLSDFLELAVPSSDKKQWQKETLEPAVKRFPERRENFQTDSGLTIGPLYSPEDLTPQDLDYNRDLGYPGEFPYTRGVQPNTYRGRVWTMRQYSGYGTAAETNQRYRYLLDNGQTGLSVAFDLPTQIGYDSDHELAKGEVGKVGVPICSLADMETLFDGIPLDKVSTSMTINA
;
A
#
# COMPACT_ATOMS: atom_id res chain seq x y z
N MET A 1 -0.92 -54.30 42.22
CA MET A 1 -0.76 -53.78 40.85
C MET A 1 -1.30 -52.36 40.84
N SER A 2 -0.43 -51.37 41.03
CA SER A 2 -0.81 -49.96 41.09
C SER A 2 -0.61 -49.37 39.69
N PHE A 3 -1.73 -48.98 39.07
CA PHE A 3 -1.75 -48.13 37.87
C PHE A 3 -1.53 -46.70 38.33
N ASP A 4 -0.40 -46.11 37.97
CA ASP A 4 -0.13 -44.68 38.17
C ASP A 4 -0.22 -43.98 36.81
N PRO A 5 -1.32 -43.23 36.53
CA PRO A 5 -1.60 -42.67 35.20
C PRO A 5 -0.84 -41.37 34.92
N ILE A 6 -0.03 -40.87 35.86
CA ILE A 6 0.54 -39.51 35.81
C ILE A 6 1.96 -39.48 35.19
N ASN A 7 2.58 -40.65 34.95
CA ASN A 7 3.97 -40.74 34.50
C ASN A 7 4.15 -41.29 33.07
N ARG A 8 3.22 -40.97 32.15
CA ARG A 8 3.55 -41.03 30.71
C ARG A 8 4.53 -39.91 30.43
N ARG A 9 5.79 -40.30 30.27
CA ARG A 9 6.94 -39.41 30.18
C ARG A 9 6.71 -38.39 29.07
N LEU A 10 7.09 -37.15 29.33
CA LEU A 10 7.26 -36.11 28.31
C LEU A 10 8.14 -36.59 27.13
N SER A 11 9.00 -37.60 27.35
CA SER A 11 9.82 -38.25 26.32
C SER A 11 9.00 -39.01 25.29
N ASP A 12 7.87 -39.61 25.67
CA ASP A 12 7.05 -40.42 24.76
C ASP A 12 6.22 -39.52 23.81
N PHE A 13 6.06 -38.23 24.16
CA PHE A 13 5.52 -37.20 23.27
C PHE A 13 6.58 -36.61 22.32
N LEU A 14 7.86 -36.63 22.72
CA LEU A 14 8.97 -36.17 21.88
C LEU A 14 9.35 -37.17 20.78
N GLU A 15 9.00 -38.45 20.91
CA GLU A 15 9.21 -39.48 19.89
C GLU A 15 8.19 -39.46 18.72
N LEU A 16 7.18 -38.58 18.74
CA LEU A 16 5.98 -38.73 17.90
C LEU A 16 5.76 -37.71 16.77
N ALA A 17 6.77 -36.92 16.40
CA ALA A 17 6.89 -36.38 15.04
C ALA A 17 8.29 -35.79 14.83
N VAL A 18 9.14 -36.48 14.09
CA VAL A 18 10.34 -35.85 13.53
C VAL A 18 9.86 -34.79 12.52
N PRO A 19 10.21 -33.51 12.66
CA PRO A 19 9.86 -32.51 11.67
C PRO A 19 10.35 -32.93 10.28
N SER A 20 9.57 -32.63 9.25
CA SER A 20 9.98 -32.87 7.87
C SER A 20 11.33 -32.19 7.58
N SER A 21 12.21 -32.92 6.90
CA SER A 21 13.56 -32.44 6.59
C SER A 21 13.60 -31.47 5.40
N ASP A 22 12.61 -31.56 4.51
CA ASP A 22 12.41 -30.67 3.37
C ASP A 22 10.92 -30.48 3.04
N LYS A 23 10.62 -29.53 2.15
CA LYS A 23 9.27 -29.18 1.75
C LYS A 23 8.54 -30.32 1.03
N LYS A 24 9.25 -31.18 0.29
CA LYS A 24 8.64 -32.33 -0.40
C LYS A 24 8.17 -33.38 0.59
N GLN A 25 8.97 -33.68 1.59
CA GLN A 25 8.61 -34.58 2.68
C GLN A 25 7.40 -34.03 3.44
N TRP A 26 7.41 -32.73 3.76
CA TRP A 26 6.27 -32.08 4.41
C TRP A 26 4.99 -32.16 3.58
N GLN A 27 5.06 -31.86 2.28
CA GLN A 27 3.92 -31.94 1.37
C GLN A 27 3.29 -33.34 1.41
N LYS A 28 4.12 -34.38 1.31
CA LYS A 28 3.66 -35.77 1.24
C LYS A 28 3.18 -36.32 2.57
N GLU A 29 3.93 -36.09 3.65
CA GLU A 29 3.70 -36.76 4.94
C GLU A 29 2.77 -35.98 5.85
N THR A 30 2.65 -34.66 5.65
CA THR A 30 1.86 -33.79 6.52
C THR A 30 0.71 -33.11 5.78
N LEU A 31 0.98 -32.41 4.67
CA LEU A 31 -0.04 -31.63 3.97
C LEU A 31 -1.08 -32.52 3.26
N GLU A 32 -0.64 -33.46 2.43
CA GLU A 32 -1.55 -34.33 1.66
C GLU A 32 -2.53 -35.14 2.54
N PRO A 33 -2.11 -35.78 3.66
CA PRO A 33 -3.04 -36.47 4.55
C PRO A 33 -4.05 -35.50 5.18
N ALA A 34 -3.61 -34.28 5.53
CA ALA A 34 -4.48 -33.26 6.09
C ALA A 34 -5.53 -32.80 5.07
N VAL A 35 -5.12 -32.50 3.83
CA VAL A 35 -6.00 -32.07 2.73
C VAL A 35 -6.99 -33.19 2.34
N LYS A 36 -6.56 -34.46 2.36
CA LYS A 36 -7.45 -35.61 2.13
C LYS A 36 -8.54 -35.72 3.21
N ARG A 37 -8.21 -35.43 4.46
CA ARG A 37 -9.17 -35.45 5.57
C ARG A 37 -10.05 -34.21 5.59
N PHE A 38 -9.49 -33.05 5.26
CA PHE A 38 -10.14 -31.75 5.24
C PHE A 38 -9.73 -30.99 3.98
N PRO A 39 -10.54 -31.07 2.91
CA PRO A 39 -10.24 -30.42 1.65
C PRO A 39 -10.04 -28.90 1.81
N GLU A 40 -9.20 -28.33 0.95
CA GLU A 40 -8.99 -26.89 0.91
C GLU A 40 -10.27 -26.16 0.47
N ARG A 41 -10.38 -24.89 0.88
CA ARG A 41 -11.59 -24.08 0.62
C ARG A 41 -11.78 -23.71 -0.85
N ARG A 42 -10.73 -23.82 -1.65
CA ARG A 42 -10.69 -23.50 -3.09
C ARG A 42 -9.76 -24.49 -3.77
N GLU A 43 -10.04 -24.79 -5.02
CA GLU A 43 -9.17 -25.62 -5.86
C GLU A 43 -7.85 -24.91 -6.18
N ASN A 44 -7.89 -23.59 -6.39
CA ASN A 44 -6.71 -22.76 -6.64
C ASN A 44 -6.76 -21.50 -5.77
N PHE A 45 -5.65 -21.20 -5.11
CA PHE A 45 -5.42 -19.92 -4.47
C PHE A 45 -4.62 -19.06 -5.43
N GLN A 46 -5.19 -17.94 -5.87
CA GLN A 46 -4.53 -17.00 -6.77
C GLN A 46 -4.70 -15.57 -6.26
N THR A 47 -3.73 -14.72 -6.58
CA THR A 47 -3.89 -13.27 -6.49
C THR A 47 -4.85 -12.77 -7.56
N ASP A 48 -5.37 -11.56 -7.42
CA ASP A 48 -6.23 -10.93 -8.45
C ASP A 48 -5.50 -10.73 -9.79
N SER A 49 -4.17 -10.69 -9.77
CA SER A 49 -3.30 -10.67 -10.96
C SER A 49 -3.01 -12.04 -11.56
N GLY A 50 -3.59 -13.12 -11.03
CA GLY A 50 -3.44 -14.49 -11.56
C GLY A 50 -2.19 -15.25 -11.11
N LEU A 51 -1.47 -14.78 -10.09
CA LEU A 51 -0.32 -15.53 -9.54
C LEU A 51 -0.82 -16.61 -8.60
N THR A 52 -0.41 -17.86 -8.84
CA THR A 52 -0.71 -18.99 -7.96
C THR A 52 0.00 -18.84 -6.61
N ILE A 53 -0.75 -18.98 -5.53
CA ILE A 53 -0.27 -18.91 -4.16
C ILE A 53 -0.08 -20.33 -3.65
N GLY A 54 1.18 -20.73 -3.45
CA GLY A 54 1.49 -22.01 -2.81
C GLY A 54 1.03 -22.05 -1.34
N PRO A 55 0.80 -23.25 -0.79
CA PRO A 55 0.32 -23.42 0.58
C PRO A 55 1.35 -23.02 1.65
N LEU A 56 2.63 -22.91 1.27
CA LEU A 56 3.76 -22.52 2.11
C LEU A 56 4.88 -21.98 1.20
N TYR A 57 5.62 -20.97 1.68
CA TYR A 57 6.89 -20.52 1.09
C TYR A 57 8.00 -20.63 2.15
N SER A 58 9.18 -21.06 1.72
CA SER A 58 10.32 -21.45 2.56
C SER A 58 11.64 -21.07 1.87
N PRO A 59 12.79 -21.17 2.53
CA PRO A 59 14.08 -20.96 1.88
C PRO A 59 14.32 -21.87 0.66
N GLU A 60 13.68 -23.04 0.58
CA GLU A 60 13.76 -23.94 -0.58
C GLU A 60 13.12 -23.35 -1.85
N ASP A 61 12.26 -22.34 -1.70
CA ASP A 61 11.62 -21.62 -2.81
C ASP A 61 12.47 -20.45 -3.32
N LEU A 62 13.63 -20.21 -2.72
CA LEU A 62 14.60 -19.20 -3.11
C LEU A 62 15.83 -19.90 -3.69
N THR A 63 15.75 -20.42 -4.91
CA THR A 63 16.95 -21.00 -5.54
C THR A 63 17.86 -19.88 -6.06
N PRO A 64 19.20 -20.07 -6.08
CA PRO A 64 20.12 -19.07 -6.66
C PRO A 64 19.86 -18.78 -8.15
N GLN A 65 19.18 -19.70 -8.86
CA GLN A 65 18.71 -19.49 -10.23
C GLN A 65 17.52 -18.53 -10.28
N ASP A 66 16.70 -18.50 -9.23
CA ASP A 66 15.50 -17.68 -9.13
C ASP A 66 15.76 -16.30 -8.49
N LEU A 67 16.77 -16.19 -7.61
CA LEU A 67 17.08 -14.95 -6.92
C LEU A 67 18.60 -14.77 -6.69
N ASP A 68 19.19 -13.79 -7.37
CA ASP A 68 20.54 -13.28 -7.09
C ASP A 68 20.43 -12.04 -6.19
N TYR A 69 21.04 -12.09 -5.00
CA TYR A 69 20.91 -11.00 -4.03
C TYR A 69 21.36 -9.65 -4.58
N ASN A 70 22.50 -9.57 -5.27
CA ASN A 70 23.04 -8.28 -5.72
C ASN A 70 22.30 -7.75 -6.95
N ARG A 71 21.90 -8.64 -7.85
CA ARG A 71 21.16 -8.29 -9.07
C ARG A 71 19.71 -7.94 -8.80
N ASP A 72 19.02 -8.70 -7.94
CA ASP A 72 17.56 -8.64 -7.80
C ASP A 72 17.12 -7.88 -6.53
N LEU A 73 17.89 -7.89 -5.44
CA LEU A 73 17.56 -7.18 -4.21
C LEU A 73 18.40 -5.91 -3.99
N GLY A 74 19.72 -6.05 -4.03
CA GLY A 74 20.69 -4.99 -3.76
C GLY A 74 20.58 -4.37 -2.36
N TYR A 75 21.18 -3.18 -2.22
CA TYR A 75 21.06 -2.33 -1.04
C TYR A 75 20.12 -1.14 -1.31
N PRO A 76 19.40 -0.62 -0.30
CA PRO A 76 18.54 0.55 -0.49
C PRO A 76 19.36 1.75 -0.98
N GLY A 77 18.81 2.53 -1.92
CA GLY A 77 19.50 3.66 -2.54
C GLY A 77 20.44 3.29 -3.68
N GLU A 78 20.55 2.01 -4.03
CA GLU A 78 21.34 1.51 -5.16
C GLU A 78 20.43 0.72 -6.12
N PHE A 79 20.78 0.70 -7.42
CA PHE A 79 20.10 -0.17 -8.40
C PHE A 79 20.17 -1.64 -7.90
N PRO A 80 19.08 -2.44 -8.01
CA PRO A 80 17.82 -2.21 -8.72
C PRO A 80 16.73 -1.47 -7.92
N TYR A 81 17.06 -0.92 -6.75
CA TYR A 81 16.14 -0.20 -5.85
C TYR A 81 14.97 -1.03 -5.30
N THR A 82 15.02 -2.36 -5.40
CA THR A 82 13.99 -3.27 -4.85
C THR A 82 13.74 -3.02 -3.36
N ARG A 83 14.78 -2.61 -2.62
CA ARG A 83 14.71 -2.29 -1.19
C ARG A 83 14.47 -0.81 -0.87
N GLY A 84 14.21 0.01 -1.89
CA GLY A 84 13.90 1.44 -1.79
C GLY A 84 14.92 2.34 -2.48
N VAL A 85 14.45 3.50 -2.93
CA VAL A 85 15.25 4.49 -3.69
C VAL A 85 16.13 5.40 -2.81
N GLN A 86 15.96 5.37 -1.49
CA GLN A 86 16.71 6.19 -0.54
C GLN A 86 17.54 5.29 0.39
N PRO A 87 18.85 5.55 0.63
CA PRO A 87 19.70 4.70 1.46
C PRO A 87 19.22 4.52 2.91
N ASN A 88 18.71 5.57 3.53
CA ASN A 88 18.25 5.56 4.92
C ASN A 88 16.72 5.61 5.06
N THR A 89 15.99 5.53 3.94
CA THR A 89 14.52 5.43 3.85
C THR A 89 13.77 6.28 4.89
N TYR A 90 12.87 5.67 5.65
CA TYR A 90 12.01 6.33 6.65
C TYR A 90 12.72 6.56 7.98
N ARG A 91 13.97 6.10 8.16
CA ARG A 91 14.81 6.55 9.29
C ARG A 91 15.32 7.97 9.07
N GLY A 92 15.52 8.37 7.80
CA GLY A 92 15.91 9.73 7.43
C GLY A 92 14.71 10.69 7.35
N ARG A 93 13.71 10.33 6.54
CA ARG A 93 12.50 11.13 6.37
C ARG A 93 11.30 10.22 6.15
N VAL A 94 10.25 10.39 6.95
CA VAL A 94 8.97 9.70 6.74
C VAL A 94 8.36 10.09 5.38
N TRP A 95 7.48 9.26 4.83
CA TRP A 95 6.76 9.61 3.62
C TRP A 95 5.97 10.92 3.81
N THR A 96 5.74 11.65 2.72
CA THR A 96 4.92 12.87 2.79
C THR A 96 3.47 12.46 3.07
N MET A 97 2.92 12.92 4.18
CA MET A 97 1.48 12.82 4.43
C MET A 97 0.80 13.86 3.55
N ARG A 98 0.04 13.40 2.56
CA ARG A 98 -0.59 14.24 1.53
C ARG A 98 -2.01 13.77 1.32
N GLN A 99 -2.98 14.50 1.87
CA GLN A 99 -4.38 14.21 1.65
C GLN A 99 -4.85 14.89 0.37
N TYR A 100 -5.56 14.11 -0.44
CA TYR A 100 -6.25 14.58 -1.62
C TYR A 100 -7.48 15.38 -1.20
N SER A 101 -7.52 16.66 -1.56
CA SER A 101 -8.56 17.56 -1.10
C SER A 101 -8.83 18.72 -2.07
N GLY A 102 -10.10 19.05 -2.19
CA GLY A 102 -10.67 20.09 -3.03
C GLY A 102 -12.17 19.85 -3.09
N TYR A 103 -12.96 20.85 -2.74
CA TYR A 103 -14.42 20.81 -2.79
C TYR A 103 -14.98 22.22 -2.57
N GLY A 104 -16.11 22.53 -3.20
CA GLY A 104 -16.74 23.84 -3.08
C GLY A 104 -15.85 24.91 -3.70
N THR A 105 -15.79 26.07 -3.06
CA THR A 105 -15.03 27.23 -3.53
C THR A 105 -13.53 27.15 -3.19
N ALA A 106 -12.73 28.00 -3.84
CA ALA A 106 -11.31 28.15 -3.52
C ALA A 106 -11.07 28.55 -2.06
N ALA A 107 -11.92 29.41 -1.49
CA ALA A 107 -11.83 29.84 -0.09
C ALA A 107 -12.13 28.69 0.89
N GLU A 108 -13.17 27.89 0.64
CA GLU A 108 -13.51 26.72 1.46
C GLU A 108 -12.41 25.65 1.40
N THR A 109 -11.86 25.42 0.20
CA THR A 109 -10.74 24.49 0.02
C THR A 109 -9.48 25.01 0.72
N ASN A 110 -9.20 26.31 0.66
CA ASN A 110 -8.09 26.93 1.39
C ASN A 110 -8.23 26.75 2.92
N GLN A 111 -9.44 26.97 3.47
CA GLN A 111 -9.70 26.71 4.89
C GLN A 111 -9.42 25.25 5.25
N ARG A 112 -9.80 24.31 4.37
CA ARG A 112 -9.49 22.89 4.54
C ARG A 112 -7.98 22.62 4.50
N TYR A 113 -7.23 23.28 3.61
CA TYR A 113 -5.77 23.13 3.55
C TYR A 113 -5.09 23.60 4.83
N ARG A 114 -5.47 24.77 5.37
CA ARG A 114 -4.93 25.26 6.65
C ARG A 114 -5.22 24.27 7.79
N TYR A 115 -6.47 23.81 7.90
CA TYR A 115 -6.85 22.78 8.87
C TYR A 115 -5.96 21.52 8.76
N LEU A 116 -5.72 21.04 7.55
CA LEU A 116 -4.91 19.84 7.33
C LEU A 116 -3.45 20.05 7.70
N LEU A 117 -2.86 21.19 7.33
CA LEU A 117 -1.49 21.55 7.68
C LEU A 117 -1.32 21.68 9.20
N ASP A 118 -2.28 22.32 9.89
CA ASP A 118 -2.29 22.45 11.35
C ASP A 118 -2.38 21.09 12.07
N ASN A 119 -2.94 20.08 11.41
CA ASN A 119 -3.06 18.71 11.92
C ASN A 119 -1.93 17.78 11.43
N GLY A 120 -0.81 18.33 10.95
CA GLY A 120 0.41 17.57 10.66
C GLY A 120 0.56 17.08 9.23
N GLN A 121 -0.31 17.51 8.31
CA GLN A 121 -0.09 17.28 6.88
C GLN A 121 1.17 18.03 6.40
N THR A 122 1.99 17.38 5.56
CA THR A 122 3.31 17.92 5.13
C THR A 122 3.37 18.24 3.63
N GLY A 123 2.29 17.98 2.90
CA GLY A 123 2.11 18.42 1.52
C GLY A 123 0.65 18.42 1.12
N LEU A 124 0.24 19.27 0.18
CA LEU A 124 -1.15 19.40 -0.26
C LEU A 124 -1.37 18.72 -1.62
N SER A 125 -2.53 18.10 -1.86
CA SER A 125 -2.91 17.64 -3.19
C SER A 125 -4.25 18.22 -3.60
N VAL A 126 -4.25 18.96 -4.71
CA VAL A 126 -5.40 19.69 -5.22
C VAL A 126 -6.27 18.78 -6.08
N ALA A 127 -7.54 18.65 -5.69
CA ALA A 127 -8.59 18.07 -6.51
C ALA A 127 -9.35 19.20 -7.21
N PHE A 128 -9.36 19.19 -8.54
CA PHE A 128 -10.11 20.18 -9.33
C PHE A 128 -11.49 19.65 -9.68
N ASP A 129 -12.46 20.54 -9.87
CA ASP A 129 -13.78 20.11 -10.32
C ASP A 129 -13.76 19.62 -11.78
N LEU A 130 -14.86 19.01 -12.22
CA LEU A 130 -14.91 18.46 -13.57
C LEU A 130 -14.75 19.54 -14.66
N PRO A 131 -15.42 20.70 -14.61
CA PRO A 131 -15.20 21.78 -15.58
C PRO A 131 -13.74 22.19 -15.73
N THR A 132 -13.04 22.42 -14.61
CA THR A 132 -11.61 22.76 -14.62
C THR A 132 -10.77 21.64 -15.25
N GLN A 133 -11.08 20.38 -14.94
CA GLN A 133 -10.36 19.22 -15.50
C GLN A 133 -10.51 19.08 -17.01
N ILE A 134 -11.61 19.56 -17.60
CA ILE A 134 -11.87 19.46 -19.04
C ILE A 134 -11.74 20.81 -19.76
N GLY A 135 -11.23 21.85 -19.08
CA GLY A 135 -10.90 23.14 -19.67
C GLY A 135 -12.09 24.08 -19.93
N TYR A 136 -13.17 23.97 -19.15
CA TYR A 136 -14.28 24.92 -19.20
C TYR A 136 -14.28 25.89 -18.02
N ASP A 137 -14.66 27.14 -18.31
CA ASP A 137 -15.02 28.12 -17.28
C ASP A 137 -16.34 27.73 -16.60
N SER A 138 -16.53 28.20 -15.37
CA SER A 138 -17.67 27.85 -14.52
C SER A 138 -19.02 28.34 -15.07
N ASP A 139 -19.02 29.33 -15.95
CA ASP A 139 -20.21 29.87 -16.62
C ASP A 139 -20.53 29.17 -17.95
N HIS A 140 -19.68 28.24 -18.40
CA HIS A 140 -19.94 27.48 -19.61
C HIS A 140 -21.17 26.57 -19.44
N GLU A 141 -22.01 26.45 -20.48
CA GLU A 141 -23.25 25.67 -20.42
C GLU A 141 -23.03 24.21 -19.99
N LEU A 142 -21.91 23.60 -20.41
CA LEU A 142 -21.55 22.22 -20.04
C LEU A 142 -20.99 22.08 -18.61
N ALA A 143 -20.63 23.18 -17.94
CA ALA A 143 -20.13 23.17 -16.57
C ALA A 143 -21.26 23.12 -15.53
N LYS A 144 -22.49 23.46 -15.95
CA LYS A 144 -23.64 23.61 -15.08
C LYS A 144 -23.92 22.33 -14.27
N GLY A 145 -23.90 22.47 -12.95
CA GLY A 145 -24.16 21.38 -12.01
C GLY A 145 -22.93 20.57 -11.59
N GLU A 146 -21.76 20.85 -12.17
CA GLU A 146 -20.50 20.18 -11.83
C GLU A 146 -19.48 21.13 -11.17
N VAL A 147 -19.71 22.45 -11.23
CA VAL A 147 -18.89 23.48 -10.59
C VAL A 147 -18.75 23.20 -9.09
N GLY A 148 -17.52 23.03 -8.61
CA GLY A 148 -17.20 22.83 -7.20
C GLY A 148 -17.65 21.49 -6.57
N LYS A 149 -18.21 20.57 -7.34
CA LYS A 149 -18.87 19.36 -6.81
C LYS A 149 -17.92 18.23 -6.46
N VAL A 150 -16.87 18.04 -7.24
CA VAL A 150 -15.87 16.97 -7.08
C VAL A 150 -14.46 17.48 -6.84
N GLY A 151 -14.32 18.80 -6.72
CA GLY A 151 -13.05 19.50 -6.57
C GLY A 151 -13.28 21.00 -6.51
N VAL A 152 -12.21 21.78 -6.48
CA VAL A 152 -12.25 23.24 -6.52
C VAL A 152 -12.36 23.74 -7.98
N PRO A 153 -13.24 24.71 -8.31
CA PRO A 153 -13.26 25.38 -9.60
C PRO A 153 -12.09 26.36 -9.69
N ILE A 154 -11.35 26.34 -10.79
CA ILE A 154 -10.29 27.32 -11.09
C ILE A 154 -10.50 27.82 -12.52
N CYS A 155 -10.97 29.06 -12.66
CA CYS A 155 -11.18 29.69 -13.98
C CYS A 155 -10.13 30.78 -14.25
N SER A 156 -9.42 31.22 -13.21
CA SER A 156 -8.48 32.33 -13.29
C SER A 156 -7.34 32.20 -12.28
N LEU A 157 -6.33 33.07 -12.44
CA LEU A 157 -5.27 33.22 -11.45
C LEU A 157 -5.81 33.64 -10.06
N ALA A 158 -6.86 34.46 -10.02
CA ALA A 158 -7.45 34.93 -8.77
C ALA A 158 -8.00 33.79 -7.90
N ASP A 159 -8.50 32.72 -8.54
CA ASP A 159 -8.97 31.53 -7.84
C ASP A 159 -7.79 30.77 -7.21
N MET A 160 -6.66 30.68 -7.90
CA MET A 160 -5.43 30.07 -7.38
C MET A 160 -4.81 30.89 -6.25
N GLU A 161 -4.82 32.22 -6.36
CA GLU A 161 -4.40 33.13 -5.29
C GLU A 161 -5.26 32.93 -4.04
N THR A 162 -6.58 32.81 -4.22
CA THR A 162 -7.51 32.53 -3.12
C THR A 162 -7.27 31.13 -2.52
N LEU A 163 -7.07 30.12 -3.37
CA LEU A 163 -6.82 28.74 -2.96
C LEU A 163 -5.56 28.60 -2.09
N PHE A 164 -4.51 29.37 -2.39
CA PHE A 164 -3.24 29.31 -1.69
C PHE A 164 -2.98 30.49 -0.74
N ASP A 165 -3.97 31.34 -0.51
CA ASP A 165 -3.83 32.47 0.42
C ASP A 165 -3.31 32.00 1.79
N GLY A 166 -2.26 32.68 2.27
CA GLY A 166 -1.57 32.37 3.54
C GLY A 166 -0.87 31.01 3.63
N ILE A 167 -0.72 30.25 2.53
CA ILE A 167 0.03 29.00 2.51
C ILE A 167 1.46 29.26 2.00
N PRO A 168 2.52 28.93 2.78
CA PRO A 168 3.90 29.15 2.37
C PRO A 168 4.33 28.10 1.32
N LEU A 169 4.16 28.42 0.04
CA LEU A 169 4.46 27.53 -1.09
C LEU A 169 5.95 27.15 -1.20
N ASP A 170 6.86 27.92 -0.59
CA ASP A 170 8.29 27.60 -0.48
C ASP A 170 8.60 26.45 0.50
N LYS A 171 7.65 26.16 1.40
CA LYS A 171 7.81 25.15 2.47
C LYS A 171 6.88 23.96 2.31
N VAL A 172 5.74 24.16 1.66
CA VAL A 172 4.72 23.13 1.48
C VAL A 172 4.76 22.62 0.04
N SER A 173 5.06 21.33 -0.12
CA SER A 173 4.98 20.71 -1.44
C SER A 173 3.52 20.61 -1.90
N THR A 174 3.23 21.06 -3.12
CA THR A 174 1.90 20.98 -3.74
C THR A 174 1.89 19.99 -4.89
N SER A 175 0.90 19.11 -4.91
CA SER A 175 0.58 18.24 -6.03
C SER A 175 -0.74 18.69 -6.62
N MET A 176 -0.89 18.60 -7.94
CA MET A 176 -2.10 19.00 -8.64
C MET A 176 -2.54 17.81 -9.50
N THR A 177 -3.72 17.25 -9.22
CA THR A 177 -4.27 16.16 -10.03
C THR A 177 -5.06 16.78 -11.17
N ILE A 178 -4.35 17.21 -12.21
CA ILE A 178 -4.92 17.83 -13.40
C ILE A 178 -4.30 17.18 -14.63
N ASN A 179 -5.11 17.04 -15.68
CA ASN A 179 -4.70 16.54 -17.00
C ASN A 179 -5.37 17.40 -18.07
N ALA A 180 -5.06 17.13 -19.34
CA ALA A 180 -5.74 17.70 -20.50
C ALA A 180 -6.68 16.67 -21.15
#